data_AF-A0A9P0YMN2-F1
#
_entry.id   AF-A0A9P0YMN2-F1
#
_cell.length_a   1.000
_cell.length_b   1.000
_cell.length_c   1.000
_cell.angle_alpha   90.00
_cell.angle_beta   90.00
_cell.angle_gamma   90.00
#
_symmetry.space_group_name_H-M   'P 1'
#
loop_
_entity.id
_entity.type
_entity.pdbx_description
1 polymer ?
#
loop_
_entity_poly.entity_id
_entity_poly.type
_entity_poly.pdbx_seq_one_letter_code
_entity_poly.pdbx_strand_id
1 'polypeptide(L)'
;MGKCTMMLSLLALLTIMGRPPMAMAAARKANMVTVLSVDGGGIRGIIPGILLAFLESRLQELDGPNARIADYFDVVAGTSTGGLVTTMLTAPNKDKRPLFEAKNITSFYKEHGPKIFSTTSSNVSTGPKYDGKYLRSMVKDMLGSTRMNQTLTCSIIPTFDIKRLQPIIFTTSEIRHCPKTPHTDPTGHVGGGKSR
;
A
#
# COMPACT_ATOMS: atom_id res chain seq x y z
N MET A 1 -14.56 44.48 -43.46
CA MET A 1 -13.99 43.13 -43.20
C MET A 1 -13.10 43.22 -41.97
N GLY A 2 -13.44 42.57 -40.84
CA GLY A 2 -12.60 42.72 -39.64
C GLY A 2 -13.23 42.30 -38.31
N LYS A 3 -13.96 41.18 -38.25
CA LYS A 3 -14.43 40.57 -37.00
C LYS A 3 -14.56 39.05 -37.16
N CYS A 4 -13.43 38.33 -37.23
CA CYS A 4 -13.47 36.86 -37.14
C CYS A 4 -12.21 36.21 -36.55
N THR A 5 -11.12 36.95 -36.33
CA THR A 5 -9.83 36.31 -35.97
C THR A 5 -9.57 36.19 -34.46
N MET A 6 -10.39 36.80 -33.57
CA MET A 6 -10.14 36.80 -32.11
C MET A 6 -10.88 35.71 -31.31
N MET A 7 -11.73 34.87 -31.91
CA MET A 7 -12.38 33.76 -31.18
C MET A 7 -11.58 32.45 -31.24
N LEU A 8 -10.59 32.33 -32.14
CA LEU A 8 -9.79 31.11 -32.26
C LEU A 8 -8.60 31.05 -31.29
N SER A 9 -8.16 32.18 -30.72
CA SER A 9 -7.04 32.21 -29.78
C SER A 9 -7.42 31.88 -28.33
N LEU A 10 -8.70 31.96 -27.97
CA LEU A 10 -9.16 31.66 -26.60
C LEU A 10 -9.43 30.16 -26.37
N LEU A 11 -9.74 29.41 -27.44
CA LEU A 11 -10.01 27.97 -27.37
C LEU A 11 -8.71 27.13 -27.25
N ALA A 12 -7.57 27.67 -27.68
CA ALA A 12 -6.26 27.04 -27.53
C ALA A 12 -5.68 27.16 -26.11
N LEU A 13 -6.14 28.12 -25.30
CA LEU A 13 -5.68 28.27 -23.90
C LEU A 13 -6.45 27.36 -22.94
N LEU A 14 -7.70 27.02 -23.26
CA LEU A 14 -8.54 26.15 -22.42
C LEU A 14 -8.20 24.65 -22.55
N THR A 15 -7.48 24.26 -23.61
CA THR A 15 -7.00 22.87 -23.80
C THR A 15 -5.68 22.58 -23.06
N ILE A 16 -5.02 23.60 -22.49
CA ILE A 16 -3.78 23.45 -21.73
C ILE A 16 -4.05 23.17 -20.23
N MET A 17 -5.27 23.45 -19.73
CA MET A 17 -5.67 23.20 -18.33
C MET A 17 -6.64 22.01 -18.15
N GLY A 18 -6.63 21.06 -19.10
CA GLY A 18 -7.52 19.88 -19.07
C GLY A 18 -6.79 18.54 -19.22
N ARG A 19 -5.45 18.52 -19.27
CA ARG A 19 -4.70 17.26 -19.25
C ARG A 19 -4.52 16.83 -17.79
N PRO A 20 -5.05 15.67 -17.36
CA PRO A 20 -4.67 15.13 -16.07
C PRO A 20 -3.15 14.94 -16.05
N PRO A 21 -2.48 15.14 -14.89
CA PRO A 21 -1.03 14.95 -14.74
C PRO A 21 -0.54 13.52 -15.07
N MET A 22 -1.45 12.60 -15.41
CA MET A 22 -1.16 11.23 -15.85
C MET A 22 -0.32 11.11 -17.12
N ALA A 23 -0.18 12.17 -17.94
CA ALA A 23 0.54 12.06 -19.21
C ALA A 23 2.07 11.97 -19.07
N MET A 24 2.66 12.23 -17.89
CA MET A 24 4.12 12.07 -17.66
C MET A 24 4.50 10.75 -16.99
N ALA A 25 3.60 10.09 -16.26
CA ALA A 25 3.83 8.74 -15.71
C ALA A 25 3.68 7.63 -16.76
N ALA A 26 3.09 7.96 -17.92
CA ALA A 26 2.78 7.01 -18.99
C ALA A 26 3.94 6.72 -19.96
N ALA A 27 5.17 7.15 -19.66
CA ALA A 27 6.37 6.59 -20.28
C ALA A 27 6.83 5.39 -19.44
N ARG A 28 6.07 4.28 -19.51
CA ARG A 28 6.45 3.00 -18.90
C ARG A 28 7.87 2.66 -19.35
N LYS A 29 8.85 2.73 -18.45
CA LYS A 29 10.09 1.95 -18.57
C LYS A 29 9.65 0.49 -18.47
N ALA A 30 9.32 -0.09 -19.62
CA ALA A 30 8.62 -1.35 -19.73
C ALA A 30 9.37 -2.46 -18.98
N ASN A 31 8.65 -3.19 -18.12
CA ASN A 31 9.06 -4.36 -17.32
C ASN A 31 9.80 -4.14 -15.98
N MET A 32 9.72 -2.98 -15.33
CA MET A 32 10.14 -2.91 -13.92
C MET A 32 8.94 -3.16 -12.99
N VAL A 33 9.10 -4.11 -12.07
CA VAL A 33 8.18 -4.35 -10.94
C VAL A 33 8.76 -3.66 -9.71
N THR A 34 7.96 -2.86 -9.02
CA THR A 34 8.38 -2.14 -7.81
C THR A 34 7.91 -2.87 -6.55
N VAL A 35 8.85 -3.17 -5.66
CA VAL A 35 8.58 -3.89 -4.40
C VAL A 35 9.06 -3.06 -3.22
N LEU A 36 8.15 -2.83 -2.26
CA LEU A 36 8.46 -2.30 -0.95
C LEU A 36 8.43 -3.43 0.07
N SER A 37 9.49 -3.62 0.85
CA SER A 37 9.51 -4.56 1.97
C SER A 37 9.78 -3.82 3.28
N VAL A 38 8.96 -4.09 4.29
CA VAL A 38 9.06 -3.49 5.62
C VAL A 38 9.30 -4.57 6.67
N ASP A 39 10.47 -4.51 7.31
CA ASP A 39 10.87 -5.47 8.33
C ASP A 39 10.04 -5.35 9.63
N GLY A 40 10.04 -6.43 10.39
CA GLY A 40 9.50 -6.44 11.75
C GLY A 40 10.44 -5.78 12.75
N GLY A 41 9.91 -5.39 13.92
CA GLY A 41 10.75 -4.77 14.95
C GLY A 41 10.04 -4.26 16.20
N GLY A 42 8.79 -4.66 16.43
CA GLY A 42 7.99 -4.13 17.55
C GLY A 42 7.84 -2.61 17.43
N ILE A 43 8.12 -1.89 18.52
CA ILE A 43 8.06 -0.42 18.57
C ILE A 43 9.04 0.27 17.61
N ARG A 44 10.09 -0.43 17.16
CA ARG A 44 11.05 0.12 16.18
C ARG A 44 10.46 0.33 14.79
N GLY A 45 9.19 -0.03 14.56
CA GLY A 45 8.43 0.36 13.36
C GLY A 45 8.38 1.87 13.10
N ILE A 46 8.69 2.69 14.11
CA ILE A 46 8.91 4.12 13.96
C ILE A 46 10.03 4.42 12.95
N ILE A 47 11.11 3.63 12.91
CA ILE A 47 12.25 3.84 12.02
C ILE A 47 11.83 3.76 10.54
N PRO A 48 11.26 2.64 10.04
CA PRO A 48 10.74 2.61 8.68
C PRO A 48 9.57 3.57 8.48
N GLY A 49 8.76 3.86 9.52
CA GLY A 49 7.71 4.88 9.45
C GLY A 49 8.21 6.28 9.10
N ILE A 50 9.34 6.71 9.66
CA ILE A 50 9.99 7.99 9.34
C ILE A 50 10.51 7.99 7.89
N LEU A 51 11.16 6.90 7.46
CA LEU A 51 11.68 6.78 6.10
C LEU A 51 10.56 6.81 5.06
N LEU A 52 9.46 6.10 5.32
CA LEU A 52 8.29 6.08 4.45
C LEU A 52 7.61 7.44 4.40
N ALA A 53 7.54 8.16 5.52
CA ALA A 53 7.02 9.53 5.55
C ALA A 53 7.84 10.48 4.67
N PHE A 54 9.17 10.39 4.76
CA PHE A 54 10.06 11.16 3.90
C PHE A 54 9.90 10.79 2.42
N LEU A 55 9.87 9.49 2.10
CA LEU A 55 9.67 9.01 0.74
C LEU A 55 8.34 9.51 0.16
N GLU A 56 7.23 9.34 0.87
CA GLU A 56 5.92 9.78 0.42
C GLU A 56 5.86 11.31 0.23
N SER A 57 6.54 12.08 1.11
CA SER A 57 6.68 13.54 0.94
C SER A 57 7.38 13.89 -0.38
N ARG A 58 8.45 13.18 -0.75
CA ARG A 58 9.14 13.43 -2.03
C ARG A 58 8.28 13.06 -3.23
N LEU A 59 7.50 11.99 -3.15
CA LEU A 59 6.53 11.63 -4.19
C LEU A 59 5.43 12.70 -4.32
N GLN A 60 4.98 13.26 -3.19
CA GLN A 60 3.99 14.34 -3.17
C GLN A 60 4.52 15.67 -3.72
N GLU A 61 5.80 15.98 -3.52
CA GLU A 61 6.47 17.13 -4.15
C GLU A 61 6.51 17.00 -5.68
N LEU A 62 6.66 15.78 -6.19
CA LEU A 62 6.77 15.50 -7.63
C LEU A 62 5.41 15.43 -8.33
N ASP A 63 4.47 14.67 -7.77
CA ASP A 63 3.22 14.30 -8.44
C ASP A 63 1.96 14.86 -7.75
N GLY A 64 2.13 15.59 -6.66
CA GLY A 64 1.07 16.32 -5.96
C GLY A 64 0.66 15.71 -4.62
N PRO A 65 -0.11 16.45 -3.80
CA PRO A 65 -0.37 16.13 -2.39
C PRO A 65 -1.17 14.83 -2.17
N ASN A 66 -1.81 14.33 -3.22
CA ASN A 66 -2.61 13.11 -3.18
C ASN A 66 -1.79 11.85 -3.46
N ALA A 67 -0.52 11.96 -3.88
CA ALA A 67 0.36 10.81 -4.08
C ALA A 67 0.54 10.00 -2.79
N ARG A 68 0.47 8.68 -2.89
CA ARG A 68 0.64 7.74 -1.77
C ARG A 68 1.55 6.60 -2.18
N ILE A 69 2.22 5.97 -1.21
CA ILE A 69 3.10 4.81 -1.46
C ILE A 69 2.42 3.73 -2.31
N ALA A 70 1.13 3.43 -2.08
CA ALA A 70 0.39 2.43 -2.83
C ALA A 70 0.21 2.73 -4.33
N ASP A 71 0.43 3.97 -4.77
CA ASP A 71 0.34 4.34 -6.19
C ASP A 71 1.61 3.98 -6.99
N TYR A 72 2.74 3.77 -6.30
CA TYR A 72 4.06 3.59 -6.92
C TYR A 72 4.62 2.18 -6.77
N PHE A 73 4.11 1.41 -5.80
CA PHE A 73 4.58 0.06 -5.50
C PHE A 73 3.57 -1.00 -5.93
N ASP A 74 3.98 -1.85 -6.87
CA ASP A 74 3.19 -3.01 -7.34
C ASP A 74 3.01 -4.05 -6.23
N VAL A 75 3.98 -4.14 -5.32
CA VAL A 75 3.95 -5.05 -4.17
C VAL A 75 4.42 -4.34 -2.91
N VAL A 76 3.68 -4.52 -1.81
CA VAL A 76 4.08 -4.10 -0.46
C VAL A 76 4.08 -5.32 0.46
N ALA A 77 5.24 -5.65 0.98
CA ALA A 77 5.45 -6.78 1.87
C ALA A 77 5.82 -6.29 3.27
N GLY A 78 5.41 -7.03 4.30
CA GLY A 78 5.90 -6.73 5.63
C GLY A 78 5.64 -7.80 6.67
N THR A 79 6.61 -7.94 7.58
CA THR A 79 6.57 -8.95 8.66
C THR A 79 6.27 -8.28 10.00
N SER A 80 5.40 -8.86 10.82
CA SER A 80 5.07 -8.34 12.17
C SER A 80 4.60 -6.87 12.10
N THR A 81 5.25 -5.96 12.83
CA THR A 81 5.10 -4.50 12.73
C THR A 81 5.10 -3.99 11.29
N GLY A 82 5.95 -4.54 10.41
CA GLY A 82 5.98 -4.18 8.99
C GLY A 82 4.74 -4.67 8.24
N GLY A 83 4.13 -5.78 8.66
CA GLY A 83 2.85 -6.24 8.16
C GLY A 83 1.70 -5.32 8.58
N LEU A 84 1.73 -4.81 9.82
CA LEU A 84 0.79 -3.77 10.26
C LEU A 84 0.93 -2.50 9.40
N VAL A 85 2.15 -2.02 9.19
CA VAL A 85 2.43 -0.88 8.29
C VAL A 85 1.96 -1.16 6.86
N THR A 86 2.19 -2.36 6.35
CA THR A 86 1.70 -2.79 5.03
C THR A 86 0.18 -2.66 4.96
N THR A 87 -0.57 -3.11 5.98
CA THR A 87 -2.03 -2.95 5.98
C THR A 87 -2.46 -1.48 6.03
N MET A 88 -1.78 -0.63 6.81
CA MET A 88 -2.08 0.81 6.88
C MET A 88 -1.92 1.52 5.54
N LEU A 89 -0.90 1.14 4.77
CA LEU A 89 -0.58 1.75 3.48
C LEU A 89 -1.37 1.15 2.31
N THR A 90 -1.98 -0.03 2.46
CA THR A 90 -2.60 -0.75 1.34
C THR A 90 -4.08 -1.04 1.52
N ALA A 91 -4.62 -1.02 2.74
CA ALA A 91 -6.05 -1.18 2.96
C ALA A 91 -6.80 0.09 2.50
N PRO A 92 -7.94 -0.05 1.79
CA PRO A 92 -8.71 1.08 1.31
C PRO A 92 -9.54 1.71 2.43
N ASN A 93 -9.61 3.03 2.43
CA ASN A 93 -10.65 3.80 3.10
C ASN A 93 -11.93 3.88 2.22
N LYS A 94 -12.92 4.67 2.65
CA LYS A 94 -14.20 4.85 1.92
C LYS A 94 -14.01 5.43 0.52
N ASP A 95 -12.96 6.22 0.31
CA ASP A 95 -12.64 6.89 -0.95
C ASP A 95 -11.69 6.05 -1.84
N LYS A 96 -11.46 4.77 -1.50
CA LYS A 96 -10.50 3.88 -2.18
C LYS A 96 -9.08 4.44 -2.21
N ARG A 97 -8.68 5.16 -1.15
CA ARG A 97 -7.30 5.59 -0.89
C ARG A 97 -6.76 4.83 0.33
N PRO A 98 -5.42 4.77 0.52
CA PRO A 98 -4.85 4.14 1.71
C PRO A 98 -5.45 4.70 3.00
N LEU A 99 -5.65 3.83 4.01
CA LEU A 99 -6.11 4.26 5.34
C LEU A 99 -5.18 5.29 5.97
N PHE A 100 -3.87 5.19 5.70
CA PHE A 100 -2.84 6.07 6.24
C PHE A 100 -2.03 6.73 5.13
N GLU A 101 -1.74 8.02 5.34
CA GLU A 101 -0.52 8.63 4.81
C GLU A 101 0.68 8.11 5.58
N ALA A 102 1.83 7.92 4.92
CA ALA A 102 3.01 7.38 5.60
C ALA A 102 3.45 8.21 6.82
N LYS A 103 3.25 9.54 6.79
CA LYS A 103 3.54 10.42 7.94
C LYS A 103 2.76 10.07 9.21
N ASN A 104 1.57 9.48 9.07
CA ASN A 104 0.71 9.11 10.18
C ASN A 104 1.18 7.83 10.91
N ILE A 105 2.07 7.03 10.31
CA ILE A 105 2.62 5.80 10.93
C ILE A 105 3.41 6.15 12.20
N THR A 106 4.20 7.23 12.16
CA THR A 106 4.98 7.65 13.33
C THR A 106 4.07 8.11 14.47
N SER A 107 3.04 8.89 14.14
CA SER A 107 2.02 9.33 15.11
C SER A 107 1.28 8.14 15.71
N PHE A 108 0.93 7.15 14.89
CA PHE A 108 0.31 5.91 15.35
C PHE A 108 1.16 5.20 16.41
N TYR A 109 2.46 5.01 16.18
CA TYR A 109 3.31 4.36 17.18
C TYR A 109 3.56 5.21 18.42
N LYS A 110 3.57 6.54 18.31
CA LYS A 110 3.65 7.43 19.48
C LYS A 110 2.41 7.30 20.36
N GLU A 111 1.22 7.25 19.76
CA GLU A 111 -0.04 7.19 20.49
C GLU A 111 -0.35 5.79 21.03
N HIS A 112 -0.23 4.77 20.17
CA HIS A 112 -0.65 3.41 20.49
C HIS A 112 0.49 2.54 21.00
N GLY A 113 1.75 2.87 20.71
CA GLY A 113 2.93 2.09 21.11
C GLY A 113 2.98 1.78 22.60
N PRO A 114 2.82 2.76 23.52
CA PRO A 114 2.82 2.50 24.95
C PRO A 114 1.70 1.54 25.40
N LYS A 115 0.57 1.50 24.69
CA LYS A 115 -0.57 0.62 25.01
C LYS A 115 -0.42 -0.77 24.38
N ILE A 116 0.16 -0.86 23.18
CA ILE A 116 0.48 -2.13 22.51
C ILE A 116 1.57 -2.88 23.27
N PHE A 117 2.58 -2.15 23.75
CA PHE A 117 3.76 -2.70 24.43
C PHE A 117 3.75 -2.42 25.93
N SER A 118 2.57 -2.25 26.54
CA SER A 118 2.44 -2.10 28.00
C SER A 118 2.73 -3.45 28.66
N THR A 119 3.75 -3.48 29.52
CA THR A 119 3.96 -4.62 30.42
C THR A 119 3.05 -4.41 31.62
N THR A 120 1.98 -5.19 31.75
CA THR A 120 1.24 -5.26 33.01
C THR A 120 2.20 -5.82 34.07
N SER A 121 2.44 -5.05 35.13
CA SER A 121 3.46 -5.33 36.13
C SER A 121 3.28 -6.67 36.86
N SER A 122 4.43 -7.32 37.04
CA SER A 122 4.86 -8.13 38.21
C SER A 122 4.50 -9.62 38.39
N ASN A 123 3.94 -10.36 37.43
CA ASN A 123 3.90 -11.84 37.55
C ASN A 123 4.23 -12.54 36.22
N VAL A 124 5.50 -12.50 35.83
CA VAL A 124 6.04 -13.35 34.76
C VAL A 124 6.27 -14.74 35.36
N SER A 125 5.27 -15.62 35.29
CA SER A 125 5.53 -17.05 35.53
C SER A 125 4.91 -17.98 34.49
N THR A 126 3.85 -17.59 33.79
CA THR A 126 3.24 -18.46 32.76
C THR A 126 2.51 -17.65 31.67
N GLY A 127 3.22 -17.02 30.72
CA GLY A 127 2.56 -16.37 29.59
C GLY A 127 3.43 -15.44 28.73
N PRO A 128 2.89 -14.95 27.59
CA PRO A 128 3.57 -13.96 26.76
C PRO A 128 3.71 -12.62 27.51
N LYS A 129 4.75 -11.85 27.16
CA LYS A 129 5.04 -10.53 27.74
C LYS A 129 3.88 -9.51 27.59
N TYR A 130 3.02 -9.71 26.59
CA TYR A 130 1.88 -8.85 26.26
C TYR A 130 0.65 -9.73 25.98
N ASP A 131 -0.54 -9.33 26.42
CA ASP A 131 -1.78 -10.10 26.24
C ASP A 131 -2.38 -9.99 24.82
N GLY A 132 -1.91 -9.02 24.03
CA GLY A 132 -2.34 -8.77 22.65
C GLY A 132 -3.77 -8.21 22.50
N LYS A 133 -4.52 -8.00 23.59
CA LYS A 133 -5.93 -7.59 23.53
C LYS A 133 -6.10 -6.20 22.91
N TYR A 134 -5.27 -5.26 23.35
CA TYR A 134 -5.30 -3.89 22.85
C TYR A 134 -4.98 -3.82 21.35
N LEU A 135 -3.89 -4.49 20.92
CA LEU A 135 -3.49 -4.55 19.52
C LEU A 135 -4.60 -5.16 18.65
N ARG A 136 -5.21 -6.27 19.10
CA ARG A 136 -6.30 -6.91 18.36
C ARG A 136 -7.52 -6.02 18.22
N SER A 137 -7.94 -5.33 19.28
CA SER A 137 -9.08 -4.42 19.23
C SER A 137 -8.81 -3.29 18.25
N MET A 138 -7.68 -2.61 18.39
CA MET A 138 -7.33 -1.48 17.54
C MET A 138 -7.21 -1.85 16.06
N VAL A 139 -6.61 -3.01 15.73
CA VAL A 139 -6.55 -3.48 14.33
C VAL A 139 -7.95 -3.80 13.80
N LYS A 140 -8.83 -4.36 14.63
CA LYS A 140 -10.22 -4.64 14.25
C LYS A 140 -11.00 -3.34 14.01
N ASP A 141 -10.81 -2.33 14.84
CA ASP A 141 -11.48 -1.03 14.72
C ASP A 141 -10.97 -0.29 13.47
N MET A 142 -9.68 -0.38 13.19
CA MET A 142 -9.04 0.24 12.02
C MET A 142 -9.45 -0.41 10.69
N LEU A 143 -9.46 -1.75 10.61
CA LEU A 143 -9.72 -2.48 9.37
C LEU A 143 -11.19 -2.85 9.18
N GLY A 144 -11.99 -2.87 10.25
CA GLY A 144 -13.39 -3.27 10.21
C GLY A 144 -13.58 -4.67 9.59
N SER A 145 -14.35 -4.74 8.50
CA SER A 145 -14.60 -5.96 7.73
C SER A 145 -13.71 -6.10 6.49
N THR A 146 -12.71 -5.24 6.32
CA THR A 146 -11.82 -5.23 5.16
C THR A 146 -11.04 -6.54 5.05
N ARG A 147 -11.02 -7.11 3.84
CA ARG A 147 -10.32 -8.36 3.51
C ARG A 147 -9.10 -8.10 2.62
N MET A 148 -8.19 -9.06 2.58
CA MET A 148 -6.94 -8.98 1.80
C MET A 148 -7.16 -8.77 0.30
N ASN A 149 -8.26 -9.28 -0.26
CA ASN A 149 -8.62 -9.05 -1.67
C ASN A 149 -9.18 -7.65 -1.96
N GLN A 150 -9.30 -6.79 -0.95
CA GLN A 150 -9.70 -5.40 -1.09
C GLN A 150 -8.52 -4.43 -1.01
N THR A 151 -7.30 -4.91 -0.73
CA THR A 151 -6.10 -4.04 -0.73
C THR A 151 -5.91 -3.36 -2.08
N LEU A 152 -5.34 -2.15 -2.06
CA LEU A 152 -5.15 -1.31 -3.24
C LEU A 152 -4.02 -1.81 -4.16
N THR A 153 -3.05 -2.50 -3.59
CA THR A 153 -1.93 -3.13 -4.30
C THR A 153 -1.70 -4.55 -3.75
N CYS A 154 -0.78 -5.32 -4.34
CA CYS A 154 -0.45 -6.64 -3.85
C CYS A 154 0.22 -6.54 -2.48
N SER A 155 -0.42 -7.10 -1.45
CA SER A 155 0.13 -7.13 -0.09
C SER A 155 0.65 -8.53 0.23
N ILE A 156 1.81 -8.64 0.88
CA ILE A 156 2.40 -9.92 1.33
C ILE A 156 2.70 -9.85 2.82
N ILE A 157 2.02 -10.67 3.61
CA ILE A 157 2.14 -10.71 5.07
C ILE A 157 2.38 -12.15 5.52
N PRO A 158 3.64 -12.53 5.81
CA PRO A 158 3.97 -13.88 6.28
C PRO A 158 3.60 -14.07 7.76
N THR A 159 3.15 -15.26 8.09
CA THR A 159 2.93 -15.77 9.44
C THR A 159 3.39 -17.24 9.53
N PHE A 160 3.32 -17.82 10.72
CA PHE A 160 3.67 -19.23 10.94
C PHE A 160 2.53 -19.94 11.67
N ASP A 161 2.09 -21.08 11.14
CA ASP A 161 1.09 -21.93 11.78
C ASP A 161 1.77 -22.95 12.67
N ILE A 162 1.65 -22.75 13.98
CA ILE A 162 2.23 -23.63 14.99
C ILE A 162 1.59 -25.02 15.05
N LYS A 163 0.33 -25.18 14.60
CA LYS A 163 -0.34 -26.50 14.59
C LYS A 163 0.16 -27.34 13.42
N ARG A 164 0.41 -26.69 12.27
CA ARG A 164 0.85 -27.35 11.04
C ARG A 164 2.36 -27.28 10.81
N LEU A 165 3.09 -26.61 11.71
CA LEU A 165 4.54 -26.37 11.66
C LEU A 165 5.04 -25.88 10.29
N GLN A 166 4.31 -24.95 9.66
CA GLN A 166 4.64 -24.43 8.34
C GLN A 166 4.36 -22.92 8.22
N PRO A 167 5.07 -22.20 7.35
CA PRO A 167 4.75 -20.82 7.04
C PRO A 167 3.38 -20.73 6.34
N ILE A 168 2.62 -19.69 6.66
CA ILE A 168 1.44 -19.26 5.92
C ILE A 168 1.72 -17.86 5.40
N ILE A 169 1.60 -17.64 4.10
CA ILE A 169 1.80 -16.34 3.49
C ILE A 169 0.44 -15.80 3.08
N PHE A 170 -0.02 -14.74 3.72
CA PHE A 170 -1.21 -14.05 3.24
C PHE A 170 -0.80 -13.14 2.08
N THR A 171 -1.30 -13.45 0.89
CA THR A 171 -1.10 -12.59 -0.29
C THR A 171 -2.42 -12.26 -0.96
N THR A 172 -2.47 -11.04 -1.51
CA THR A 172 -3.56 -10.58 -2.36
C THR A 172 -3.65 -11.37 -3.68
N SER A 173 -2.52 -11.86 -4.19
CA SER A 173 -2.39 -12.47 -5.53
C SER A 173 -2.88 -13.92 -5.63
N GLU A 174 -2.90 -14.65 -4.51
CA GLU A 174 -3.53 -15.98 -4.48
C GLU A 174 -5.06 -15.89 -4.52
N ILE A 175 -5.63 -14.73 -4.19
CA ILE A 175 -7.09 -14.49 -4.12
C ILE A 175 -7.61 -13.82 -5.40
N ARG A 176 -6.77 -13.03 -6.07
CA ARG A 176 -7.04 -12.45 -7.39
C ARG A 176 -6.10 -13.16 -8.35
N HIS A 177 -6.56 -14.14 -9.14
CA HIS A 177 -5.79 -14.62 -10.28
C HIS A 177 -5.15 -13.40 -10.96
N CYS A 178 -3.82 -13.33 -10.90
CA CYS A 178 -3.04 -12.21 -11.35
C CYS A 178 -3.58 -11.80 -12.73
N PRO A 179 -4.10 -10.57 -12.90
CA PRO A 179 -4.50 -10.15 -14.23
C PRO A 179 -3.23 -10.19 -15.05
N LYS A 180 -3.13 -11.18 -15.95
CA LYS A 180 -2.19 -11.10 -17.06
C LYS A 180 -2.51 -9.76 -17.69
N THR A 181 -1.59 -8.80 -17.57
CA THR A 181 -1.58 -7.69 -18.50
C THR A 181 -1.73 -8.34 -19.87
N PRO A 182 -2.71 -7.94 -20.70
CA PRO A 182 -2.72 -8.42 -22.07
C PRO A 182 -1.43 -7.91 -22.70
N HIS A 183 -0.41 -8.75 -22.70
CA HIS A 183 0.67 -8.65 -23.65
C HIS A 183 0.01 -9.03 -24.96
N THR A 184 -0.45 -8.01 -25.68
CA THR A 184 -0.62 -8.15 -27.12
C THR A 184 0.79 -8.41 -27.65
N ASP A 185 1.09 -9.68 -27.90
CA ASP A 185 2.14 -10.07 -28.81
C ASP A 185 1.86 -9.34 -30.15
N PRO A 186 2.77 -8.48 -30.64
CA PRO A 186 2.58 -7.79 -31.91
C PRO A 186 2.50 -8.76 -33.12
N THR A 187 2.64 -10.08 -32.91
CA THR A 187 2.57 -11.09 -33.98
C THR A 187 1.33 -12.00 -33.96
N GLY A 188 0.36 -11.79 -33.05
CA GLY A 188 -0.97 -12.36 -33.20
C GLY A 188 -1.06 -13.90 -33.24
N HIS A 189 -0.23 -14.61 -32.46
CA HIS A 189 -0.35 -16.07 -32.32
C HIS A 189 -0.86 -16.49 -30.93
N VAL A 190 -2.08 -17.03 -30.91
CA VAL A 190 -2.71 -17.60 -29.71
C VAL A 190 -2.25 -19.06 -29.56
N GLY A 191 -1.24 -19.30 -28.72
CA GLY A 191 -0.84 -20.64 -28.30
C GLY A 191 -1.69 -21.11 -27.12
N GLY A 192 -2.62 -22.04 -27.37
CA GLY A 192 -3.43 -22.67 -26.32
C GLY A 192 -2.63 -23.69 -25.50
N GLY A 193 -2.58 -23.51 -24.17
CA GLY A 193 -1.98 -24.44 -23.22
C GLY A 193 -2.92 -24.72 -22.04
N LYS A 194 -3.42 -25.95 -21.96
CA LYS A 194 -4.25 -26.49 -20.87
C LYS A 194 -3.41 -26.66 -19.58
N SER A 195 -3.96 -26.25 -18.44
CA SER A 195 -3.39 -26.58 -17.13
C SER A 195 -3.69 -28.04 -16.76
N ARG A 196 -2.68 -28.73 -16.22
CA ARG A 196 -2.87 -29.78 -15.22
C ARG A 196 -2.79 -29.16 -13.83
#